data_AF-A0ABD5NYU5-F1
#
_entry.id   AF-A0ABD5NYU5-F1
#
_cell.length_a   1.000
_cell.length_b   1.000
_cell.length_c   1.000
_cell.angle_alpha   90.00
_cell.angle_beta   90.00
_cell.angle_gamma   90.00
#
_symmetry.space_group_name_H-M   'P 1'
#
loop_
_entity.id
_entity.type
_entity.pdbx_description
1 polymer ?
#
loop_
_entity_poly.entity_id
_entity_poly.type
_entity_poly.pdbx_seq_one_letter_code
_entity_poly.pdbx_strand_id
1 'polypeptide(L)'
;MPYADLHVHTTRSDGTLEFEDVPDAARRAGVSVVALTDHDRLQPLSDPVVERDGVTIVHGIELRVEPPEGDRVDLLGYGVTPTAALERTVEDVQRNRKERGRTIVDCVEDRLGIDLEVDVEPGFGRPHVARAIADHPESGYDYQDAFDQLIGFGEPCYVPQEVPSFERGRRVLSEACTVVSLAHPLRYRDPARALELTSDLDAVERHYAYDRDVDCEPIERAIDRNGLLVTGGSDAHDDRLGLAGLSEAAYRRLEL
;
A
#
# COMPACT_ATOMS: atom_id res chain seq x y z
N MET A 1 -13.57 -4.55 -17.64
CA MET A 1 -13.21 -3.67 -16.52
C MET A 1 -13.60 -4.38 -15.24
N PRO A 2 -12.79 -4.30 -14.18
CA PRO A 2 -13.13 -4.89 -12.89
C PRO A 2 -14.38 -4.21 -12.32
N TYR A 3 -15.09 -4.93 -11.45
CA TYR A 3 -16.18 -4.41 -10.65
C TYR A 3 -15.66 -3.72 -9.38
N ALA A 4 -14.61 -4.26 -8.78
CA ALA A 4 -14.00 -3.75 -7.55
C ALA A 4 -12.49 -3.55 -7.75
N ASP A 5 -11.97 -2.42 -7.31
CA ASP A 5 -10.55 -2.15 -7.17
C ASP A 5 -10.20 -2.09 -5.68
N LEU A 6 -9.50 -3.11 -5.19
CA LEU A 6 -9.27 -3.26 -3.75
C LEU A 6 -7.88 -2.81 -3.30
N HIS A 7 -7.15 -2.03 -4.10
CA HIS A 7 -5.84 -1.55 -3.73
C HIS A 7 -5.63 -0.14 -4.28
N VAL A 8 -5.97 0.87 -3.48
CA VAL A 8 -5.96 2.28 -3.88
C VAL A 8 -5.41 3.15 -2.76
N HIS A 9 -4.49 4.04 -3.11
CA HIS A 9 -3.85 5.00 -2.22
C HIS A 9 -4.39 6.41 -2.46
N THR A 10 -4.48 7.18 -1.38
CA THR A 10 -4.95 8.56 -1.39
C THR A 10 -3.83 9.50 -0.94
N THR A 11 -4.15 10.79 -0.83
CA THR A 11 -3.27 11.79 -0.20
C THR A 11 -3.02 11.54 1.29
N ARG A 12 -3.61 10.49 1.89
CA ARG A 12 -3.30 10.11 3.27
C ARG A 12 -1.95 9.41 3.38
N SER A 13 -1.55 8.58 2.42
CA SER A 13 -0.16 8.11 2.27
C SER A 13 0.54 8.89 1.16
N ASP A 14 0.86 8.24 0.05
CA ASP A 14 1.71 8.67 -1.05
C ASP A 14 0.96 8.72 -2.39
N GLY A 15 -0.35 8.56 -2.35
CA GLY A 15 -1.23 8.83 -3.47
C GLY A 15 -1.46 10.33 -3.70
N THR A 16 -2.16 10.64 -4.77
CA THR A 16 -2.54 12.01 -5.19
C THR A 16 -4.03 12.22 -5.28
N LEU A 17 -4.81 11.15 -5.15
CA LEU A 17 -6.26 11.18 -5.16
C LEU A 17 -6.76 11.59 -3.77
N GLU A 18 -7.53 12.67 -3.69
CA GLU A 18 -8.18 13.06 -2.45
C GLU A 18 -9.34 12.09 -2.11
N PHE A 19 -9.57 11.85 -0.82
CA PHE A 19 -10.67 10.98 -0.37
C PHE A 19 -12.03 11.38 -0.96
N GLU A 20 -12.27 12.69 -1.08
CA GLU A 20 -13.52 13.25 -1.60
C GLU A 20 -13.69 13.02 -3.11
N ASP A 21 -12.59 12.84 -3.84
CA ASP A 21 -12.58 12.63 -5.30
C ASP A 21 -12.68 11.15 -5.70
N VAL A 22 -12.57 10.23 -4.75
CA VAL A 22 -12.62 8.77 -4.98
C VAL A 22 -13.89 8.35 -5.74
N PRO A 23 -15.11 8.80 -5.39
CA PRO A 23 -16.31 8.40 -6.13
C PRO A 23 -16.29 8.85 -7.59
N ASP A 24 -15.71 10.02 -7.88
CA ASP A 24 -15.58 10.54 -9.24
C ASP A 24 -14.57 9.73 -10.05
N ALA A 25 -13.42 9.40 -9.46
CA ALA A 25 -12.43 8.53 -10.09
C ALA A 25 -12.99 7.13 -10.38
N ALA A 26 -13.70 6.54 -9.40
CA ALA A 26 -14.35 5.24 -9.54
C ALA A 26 -15.38 5.21 -10.67
N ARG A 27 -16.24 6.24 -10.76
CA ARG A 27 -17.23 6.37 -11.84
C ARG A 27 -16.58 6.53 -13.21
N ARG A 28 -15.47 7.27 -13.32
CA ARG A 28 -14.69 7.37 -14.58
C ARG A 28 -14.07 6.03 -14.99
N ALA A 29 -13.55 5.28 -14.02
CA ALA A 29 -12.98 3.94 -14.23
C ALA A 29 -14.02 2.84 -14.46
N GLY A 30 -15.30 3.11 -14.14
CA GLY A 30 -16.38 2.12 -14.23
C GLY A 30 -16.32 1.04 -13.16
N VAL A 31 -15.68 1.32 -12.01
CA VAL A 31 -15.66 0.44 -10.84
C VAL A 31 -16.76 0.84 -9.85
N SER A 32 -17.39 -0.14 -9.22
CA SER A 32 -18.48 0.07 -8.25
C SER A 32 -18.01 -0.01 -6.80
N VAL A 33 -16.86 -0.64 -6.55
CA VAL A 33 -16.27 -0.76 -5.22
C VAL A 33 -14.80 -0.33 -5.25
N VAL A 34 -14.39 0.44 -4.25
CA VAL A 34 -13.00 0.84 -4.03
C VAL A 34 -12.60 0.53 -2.59
N ALA A 35 -11.48 -0.17 -2.37
CA ALA A 35 -10.86 -0.22 -1.04
C ALA A 35 -9.73 0.79 -0.95
N LEU A 36 -9.77 1.64 0.07
CA LEU A 36 -8.71 2.61 0.34
C LEU A 36 -7.71 1.99 1.31
N THR A 37 -6.50 1.75 0.84
CA THR A 37 -5.47 0.95 1.50
C THR A 37 -4.19 1.74 1.71
N ASP A 38 -4.30 3.03 2.03
CA ASP A 38 -3.14 3.89 2.30
C ASP A 38 -2.10 3.24 3.22
N HIS A 39 -0.82 3.42 2.87
CA HIS A 39 0.30 2.85 3.61
C HIS A 39 0.31 3.27 5.08
N ASP A 40 0.26 2.26 5.95
CA ASP A 40 0.35 2.35 7.41
C ASP A 40 -0.60 3.40 8.02
N ARG A 41 -1.76 3.64 7.38
CA ARG A 41 -2.73 4.65 7.82
C ARG A 41 -4.17 4.20 7.69
N LEU A 42 -4.95 4.57 8.70
CA LEU A 42 -6.39 4.36 8.69
C LEU A 42 -7.12 5.52 8.00
N GLN A 43 -8.23 5.20 7.35
CA GLN A 43 -9.17 6.15 6.78
C GLN A 43 -9.98 6.84 7.89
N PRO A 44 -10.51 8.05 7.66
CA PRO A 44 -11.41 8.71 8.61
C PRO A 44 -12.83 8.12 8.51
N LEU A 45 -12.94 6.80 8.57
CA LEU A 45 -14.17 6.04 8.43
C LEU A 45 -14.49 5.31 9.74
N SER A 46 -15.75 5.40 10.18
CA SER A 46 -16.25 4.71 11.38
C SER A 46 -16.68 3.27 11.10
N ASP A 47 -17.14 3.01 9.88
CA ASP A 47 -17.70 1.74 9.45
C ASP A 47 -16.74 1.04 8.48
N PRO A 48 -16.70 -0.30 8.49
CA PRO A 48 -15.80 -1.07 7.64
C PRO A 48 -16.10 -0.90 6.15
N VAL A 49 -17.35 -0.55 5.80
CA VAL A 49 -17.82 -0.27 4.45
C VAL A 49 -18.82 0.88 4.49
N VAL A 50 -18.70 1.83 3.57
CA VAL A 50 -19.61 2.97 3.44
C VAL A 50 -20.01 3.19 1.98
N GLU A 51 -21.19 3.75 1.75
CA GLU A 51 -21.62 4.21 0.42
C GLU A 51 -21.35 5.71 0.27
N ARG A 52 -20.72 6.10 -0.85
CA ARG A 52 -20.46 7.51 -1.21
C ARG A 52 -20.74 7.72 -2.68
N ASP A 53 -21.72 8.57 -2.99
CA ASP A 53 -22.10 8.97 -4.35
C ASP A 53 -22.24 7.80 -5.35
N GLY A 54 -22.85 6.70 -4.88
CA GLY A 54 -23.11 5.49 -5.66
C GLY A 54 -21.92 4.53 -5.80
N VAL A 55 -20.87 4.73 -5.00
CA VAL A 55 -19.69 3.86 -4.93
C VAL A 55 -19.56 3.31 -3.52
N THR A 56 -19.36 2.00 -3.42
CA THR A 56 -19.03 1.33 -2.17
C THR A 56 -17.55 1.58 -1.85
N ILE A 57 -17.25 2.19 -0.72
CA ILE A 57 -15.89 2.39 -0.22
C ILE A 57 -15.65 1.42 0.93
N VAL A 58 -14.68 0.52 0.75
CA VAL A 58 -14.20 -0.38 1.79
C VAL A 58 -13.10 0.34 2.58
N HIS A 59 -13.26 0.41 3.90
CA HIS A 59 -12.19 0.84 4.78
C HIS A 59 -11.09 -0.23 4.77
N GLY A 60 -9.95 0.10 4.20
CA GLY A 60 -8.76 -0.75 4.19
C GLY A 60 -7.55 -0.09 4.83
N ILE A 61 -6.42 -0.81 4.76
CA ILE A 61 -5.07 -0.37 5.14
C ILE A 61 -4.06 -1.28 4.43
N GLU A 62 -2.94 -0.74 3.96
CA GLU A 62 -1.76 -1.54 3.60
C GLU A 62 -0.69 -1.36 4.68
N LEU A 63 -0.43 -2.41 5.45
CA LEU A 63 0.54 -2.40 6.54
C LEU A 63 1.83 -3.11 6.10
N ARG A 64 2.95 -2.40 6.11
CA ARG A 64 4.26 -3.02 5.86
C ARG A 64 4.71 -3.82 7.08
N VAL A 65 5.21 -5.04 6.86
CA VAL A 65 5.66 -5.94 7.92
C VAL A 65 7.00 -6.60 7.59
N GLU A 66 7.73 -7.00 8.64
CA GLU A 66 9.01 -7.69 8.52
C GLU A 66 8.86 -9.17 8.93
N PRO A 67 9.02 -10.13 7.99
CA PRO A 67 9.02 -11.54 8.33
C PRO A 67 10.34 -11.95 9.02
N PRO A 68 10.36 -13.09 9.73
CA PRO A 68 11.59 -13.60 10.38
C PRO A 68 12.76 -13.82 9.44
N GLU A 69 12.48 -14.23 8.19
CA GLU A 69 13.48 -14.33 7.13
C GLU A 69 12.85 -13.94 5.79
N GLY A 70 13.62 -13.28 4.94
CA GLY A 70 13.18 -12.76 3.64
C GLY A 70 13.04 -11.24 3.65
N ASP A 71 12.49 -10.71 2.56
CA ASP A 71 12.25 -9.28 2.42
C ASP A 71 10.96 -8.86 3.16
N ARG A 72 10.86 -7.57 3.47
CA ARG A 72 9.62 -6.98 3.99
C ARG A 72 8.51 -7.11 2.96
N VAL A 73 7.33 -7.43 3.45
CA VAL A 73 6.12 -7.56 2.64
C VAL A 73 5.05 -6.61 3.15
N ASP A 74 3.98 -6.46 2.37
CA ASP A 74 2.86 -5.60 2.66
C ASP A 74 1.61 -6.47 2.82
N LEU A 75 0.85 -6.21 3.87
CA LEU A 75 -0.42 -6.87 4.16
C LEU A 75 -1.56 -5.88 3.95
N LEU A 76 -2.52 -6.26 3.13
CA LEU A 76 -3.76 -5.51 2.94
C LEU A 76 -4.80 -6.01 3.95
N GLY A 77 -5.33 -5.11 4.76
CA GLY A 77 -6.48 -5.35 5.62
C GLY A 77 -7.73 -4.73 5.01
N TYR A 78 -8.84 -5.47 4.96
CA TYR A 78 -10.12 -5.01 4.43
C TYR A 78 -11.24 -5.07 5.45
N GLY A 79 -12.18 -4.13 5.38
CA GLY A 79 -13.30 -4.06 6.30
C GLY A 79 -12.85 -3.70 7.70
N VAL A 80 -12.02 -2.66 7.83
CA VAL A 80 -11.39 -2.29 9.10
C VAL A 80 -12.44 -1.78 10.09
N THR A 81 -12.44 -2.39 11.27
CA THR A 81 -13.02 -1.89 12.51
C THR A 81 -11.86 -1.57 13.46
N PRO A 82 -11.49 -0.28 13.64
CA PRO A 82 -10.28 0.09 14.37
C PRO A 82 -10.24 -0.47 15.81
N THR A 83 -9.09 -1.00 16.19
CA THR A 83 -8.80 -1.44 17.56
C THR A 83 -7.65 -0.64 18.13
N ALA A 84 -7.61 -0.50 19.46
CA ALA A 84 -6.51 0.20 20.14
C ALA A 84 -5.13 -0.44 19.85
N ALA A 85 -5.08 -1.73 19.49
CA ALA A 85 -3.82 -2.38 19.12
C ALA A 85 -3.35 -1.99 17.71
N LEU A 86 -4.27 -1.92 16.74
CA LEU A 86 -3.99 -1.44 15.39
C LEU A 86 -3.63 0.04 15.40
N GLU A 87 -4.41 0.87 16.09
CA GLU A 87 -4.17 2.33 16.22
C GLU A 87 -2.78 2.61 16.77
N ARG A 88 -2.39 1.99 17.89
CA ARG A 88 -1.04 2.14 18.46
C ARG A 88 0.06 1.67 17.50
N THR A 89 -0.17 0.58 16.77
CA THR A 89 0.82 0.06 15.81
C THR A 89 1.01 1.05 14.66
N VAL A 90 -0.07 1.60 14.12
CA VAL A 90 -0.03 2.66 13.12
C VAL A 90 0.65 3.91 13.66
N GLU A 91 0.31 4.37 14.86
CA GLU A 91 0.95 5.53 15.50
C GLU A 91 2.47 5.37 15.65
N ASP A 92 2.93 4.18 16.06
CA ASP A 92 4.35 3.86 16.18
C ASP A 92 5.05 3.92 14.81
N VAL A 93 4.46 3.32 13.78
CA VAL A 93 5.01 3.34 12.41
C VAL A 93 5.06 4.77 11.86
N GLN A 94 4.01 5.55 12.07
CA GLN A 94 3.93 6.93 11.61
C GLN A 94 4.98 7.83 12.29
N ARG A 95 5.26 7.59 13.58
CA ARG A 95 6.35 8.27 14.30
C ARG A 95 7.70 7.98 13.66
N ASN A 96 7.99 6.70 13.42
CA ASN A 96 9.24 6.29 12.77
C ASN A 96 9.36 6.84 11.34
N ARG A 97 8.26 6.83 10.57
CA ARG A 97 8.21 7.43 9.22
C ARG A 97 8.58 8.92 9.23
N LYS A 98 8.09 9.69 10.21
CA LYS A 98 8.46 11.11 10.34
C LYS A 98 9.94 11.31 10.65
N GLU A 99 10.47 10.56 11.61
CA GLU A 99 11.90 10.64 11.99
C GLU A 99 12.79 10.27 10.79
N ARG A 100 12.48 9.14 10.15
CA ARG A 100 13.14 8.67 8.94
C ARG A 100 13.03 9.67 7.80
N GLY A 101 11.84 10.24 7.57
CA GLY A 101 11.60 11.20 6.50
C GLY A 101 12.52 12.42 6.61
N ARG A 102 12.64 12.99 7.83
CA ARG A 102 13.56 14.09 8.11
C ARG A 102 15.00 13.72 7.81
N THR A 103 15.46 12.55 8.28
CA THR A 103 16.83 12.09 7.99
C THR A 103 17.12 11.95 6.50
N ILE A 104 16.14 11.50 5.71
CA ILE A 104 16.29 11.40 4.26
C ILE A 104 16.35 12.79 3.62
N VAL A 105 15.45 13.70 4.01
CA VAL A 105 15.42 15.08 3.53
C VAL A 105 16.74 15.78 3.83
N ASP A 106 17.18 15.76 5.10
CA ASP A 106 18.46 16.36 5.53
C ASP A 106 19.65 15.83 4.69
N CYS A 107 19.70 14.52 4.46
CA CYS A 107 20.75 13.91 3.64
C CYS A 107 20.73 14.38 2.18
N VAL A 108 19.54 14.48 1.59
CA VAL A 108 19.38 14.93 0.20
C VAL A 108 19.75 16.39 0.07
N GLU A 109 19.26 17.25 0.97
CA GLU A 109 19.56 18.68 1.01
C GLU A 109 21.06 18.95 1.18
N ASP A 110 21.71 18.26 2.12
CA ASP A 110 23.16 18.35 2.33
C ASP A 110 23.96 17.92 1.08
N ARG A 111 23.47 16.89 0.38
CA ARG A 111 24.18 16.32 -0.77
C ARG A 111 24.02 17.14 -2.04
N LEU A 112 22.83 17.72 -2.26
CA LEU A 112 22.51 18.51 -3.44
C LEU A 112 22.78 20.00 -3.22
N GLY A 113 22.90 20.46 -1.98
CA GLY A 113 23.04 21.87 -1.64
C GLY A 113 21.77 22.68 -1.94
N ILE A 114 20.60 22.07 -1.80
CA ILE A 114 19.27 22.66 -2.05
C ILE A 114 18.41 22.57 -0.79
N ASP A 115 17.31 23.31 -0.76
CA ASP A 115 16.23 23.21 0.24
C ASP A 115 15.00 22.64 -0.48
N LEU A 116 14.52 21.47 -0.06
CA LEU A 116 13.38 20.81 -0.71
C LEU A 116 12.04 21.46 -0.34
N GLU A 117 12.00 22.34 0.67
CA GLU A 117 10.80 23.02 1.17
C GLU A 117 9.64 22.05 1.48
N VAL A 118 9.96 20.86 2.00
CA VAL A 118 8.97 19.82 2.32
C VAL A 118 8.67 19.69 3.81
N ASP A 119 7.37 19.63 4.13
CA ASP A 119 6.91 19.31 5.48
C ASP A 119 6.76 17.79 5.68
N VAL A 120 7.48 17.26 6.66
CA VAL A 120 7.43 15.83 7.00
C VAL A 120 6.25 15.53 7.93
N GLU A 121 5.13 15.14 7.34
CA GLU A 121 3.84 14.87 8.02
C GLU A 121 3.43 13.36 8.02
N PRO A 122 2.33 12.94 8.71
CA PRO A 122 1.93 11.54 8.71
C PRO A 122 1.56 11.08 7.30
N GLY A 123 2.12 9.97 6.84
CA GLY A 123 1.98 9.47 5.47
C GLY A 123 3.22 9.75 4.63
N PHE A 124 4.09 10.65 5.10
CA PHE A 124 5.34 10.98 4.43
C PHE A 124 6.23 9.74 4.24
N GLY A 125 6.87 9.69 3.08
CA GLY A 125 7.62 8.53 2.62
C GLY A 125 8.54 8.92 1.46
N ARG A 126 9.33 7.97 0.96
CA ARG A 126 10.26 8.23 -0.14
C ARG A 126 9.60 8.77 -1.42
N PRO A 127 8.39 8.35 -1.81
CA PRO A 127 7.69 8.95 -2.95
C PRO A 127 7.51 10.47 -2.83
N HIS A 128 7.27 10.99 -1.62
CA HIS A 128 7.19 12.43 -1.37
C HIS A 128 8.54 13.13 -1.58
N VAL A 129 9.62 12.52 -1.07
CA VAL A 129 10.98 13.03 -1.27
C VAL A 129 11.36 13.02 -2.75
N ALA A 130 11.10 11.93 -3.47
CA ALA A 130 11.36 11.81 -4.90
C ALA A 130 10.62 12.88 -5.71
N ARG A 131 9.36 13.15 -5.35
CA ARG A 131 8.57 14.21 -6.00
C ARG A 131 9.14 15.60 -5.72
N ALA A 132 9.48 15.90 -4.46
CA ALA A 132 10.09 17.17 -4.11
C ALA A 132 11.44 17.39 -4.82
N ILE A 133 12.26 16.34 -4.92
CA ILE A 133 13.48 16.37 -5.72
C ILE A 133 13.14 16.68 -7.18
N ALA A 134 12.19 15.97 -7.78
CA ALA A 134 11.84 16.14 -9.19
C ALA A 134 11.25 17.52 -9.51
N ASP A 135 10.49 18.09 -8.58
CA ASP A 135 9.84 19.39 -8.73
C ASP A 135 10.82 20.56 -8.43
N HIS A 136 11.93 20.31 -7.73
CA HIS A 136 12.90 21.34 -7.40
C HIS A 136 13.75 21.74 -8.62
N PRO A 137 13.77 23.03 -9.02
CA PRO A 137 14.35 23.48 -10.29
C PRO A 137 15.87 23.25 -10.42
N GLU A 138 16.58 23.15 -9.29
CA GLU A 138 18.03 22.99 -9.25
C GLU A 138 18.48 21.55 -8.97
N SER A 139 17.56 20.59 -8.78
CA SER A 139 17.94 19.21 -8.45
C SER A 139 18.65 18.54 -9.62
N GLY A 140 18.09 18.67 -10.83
CA GLY A 140 18.55 17.96 -12.02
C GLY A 140 18.20 16.46 -12.04
N TYR A 141 17.33 15.99 -11.14
CA TYR A 141 16.87 14.60 -11.07
C TYR A 141 15.39 14.53 -11.46
N ASP A 142 14.99 13.51 -12.20
CA ASP A 142 13.57 13.15 -12.28
C ASP A 142 13.15 12.26 -11.10
N TYR A 143 11.87 11.90 -11.06
CA TYR A 143 11.31 11.07 -9.99
C TYR A 143 12.00 9.70 -9.88
N GLN A 144 12.33 9.07 -11.02
CA GLN A 144 12.95 7.75 -11.04
C GLN A 144 14.43 7.87 -10.69
N ASP A 145 15.13 8.88 -11.21
CA ASP A 145 16.54 9.16 -10.89
C ASP A 145 16.74 9.36 -9.38
N ALA A 146 15.79 10.01 -8.70
CA ALA A 146 15.82 10.17 -7.25
C ALA A 146 15.87 8.80 -6.53
N PHE A 147 15.05 7.85 -6.95
CA PHE A 147 15.10 6.48 -6.41
C PHE A 147 16.39 5.77 -6.81
N ASP A 148 16.81 5.88 -8.06
CA ASP A 148 17.93 5.09 -8.59
C ASP A 148 19.30 5.57 -8.06
N GLN A 149 19.41 6.80 -7.56
CA GLN A 149 20.71 7.42 -7.25
C GLN A 149 20.82 8.06 -5.86
N LEU A 150 19.70 8.29 -5.15
CA LEU A 150 19.70 9.02 -3.88
C LEU A 150 19.02 8.25 -2.75
N ILE A 151 17.76 7.84 -2.94
CA ILE A 151 16.90 7.36 -1.83
C ILE A 151 16.44 5.89 -1.95
N GLY A 152 16.80 5.23 -3.05
CA GLY A 152 16.53 3.80 -3.29
C GLY A 152 17.30 2.88 -2.36
N PHE A 153 17.02 1.58 -2.40
CA PHE A 153 17.70 0.63 -1.53
C PHE A 153 19.20 0.59 -1.83
N GLY A 154 20.04 0.85 -0.82
CA GLY A 154 21.50 0.87 -0.96
C GLY A 154 22.07 2.21 -1.46
N GLU A 155 21.20 3.17 -1.78
CA GLU A 155 21.60 4.51 -2.22
C GLU A 155 22.02 5.41 -1.05
N PRO A 156 22.74 6.51 -1.31
CA PRO A 156 23.43 7.28 -0.26
C PRO A 156 22.53 7.85 0.86
N CYS A 157 21.29 8.21 0.54
CA CYS A 157 20.31 8.73 1.49
C CYS A 157 19.24 7.70 1.85
N TYR A 158 19.52 6.41 1.63
CA TYR A 158 18.65 5.34 2.08
C TYR A 158 18.70 5.18 3.60
N VAL A 159 17.54 5.35 4.23
CA VAL A 159 17.32 4.97 5.63
C VAL A 159 16.32 3.82 5.65
N PRO A 160 16.60 2.70 6.34
CA PRO A 160 15.62 1.63 6.49
C PRO A 160 14.47 2.09 7.40
N GLN A 161 13.24 1.73 7.05
CA GLN A 161 12.06 1.96 7.90
C GLN A 161 12.04 0.96 9.06
N GLU A 162 11.57 1.33 10.24
CA GLU A 162 11.20 0.35 11.26
C GLU A 162 9.72 -0.01 11.08
N VAL A 163 9.43 -1.30 10.99
CA VAL A 163 8.09 -1.84 10.74
C VAL A 163 7.77 -2.93 11.75
N PRO A 164 6.49 -3.23 12.04
CA PRO A 164 6.14 -4.35 12.91
C PRO A 164 6.60 -5.68 12.32
N SER A 165 6.86 -6.67 13.19
CA SER A 165 7.07 -8.05 12.73
C SER A 165 5.82 -8.58 12.03
N PHE A 166 5.98 -9.54 11.12
CA PHE A 166 4.88 -10.21 10.44
C PHE A 166 3.84 -10.75 11.44
N GLU A 167 4.26 -11.40 12.53
CA GLU A 167 3.34 -11.96 13.53
C GLU A 167 2.58 -10.86 14.29
N ARG A 168 3.22 -9.72 14.56
CA ARG A 168 2.53 -8.57 15.18
C ARG A 168 1.55 -7.94 14.20
N GLY A 169 1.99 -7.62 12.99
CA GLY A 169 1.18 -6.97 11.95
C GLY A 169 -0.04 -7.82 11.59
N ARG A 170 0.17 -9.10 11.28
CA ARG A 170 -0.90 -10.06 11.00
C ARG A 170 -1.92 -10.13 12.13
N ARG A 171 -1.47 -10.27 13.39
CA ARG A 171 -2.37 -10.35 14.55
C ARG A 171 -3.25 -9.11 14.70
N VAL A 172 -2.67 -7.91 14.64
CA VAL A 172 -3.46 -6.68 14.81
C VAL A 172 -4.43 -6.47 13.64
N LEU A 173 -4.07 -6.90 12.43
CA LEU A 173 -4.97 -6.88 11.28
C LEU A 173 -6.09 -7.92 11.43
N SER A 174 -5.79 -9.16 11.80
CA SER A 174 -6.83 -10.20 12.00
C SER A 174 -7.82 -9.87 13.12
N GLU A 175 -7.42 -9.06 14.10
CA GLU A 175 -8.33 -8.56 15.15
C GLU A 175 -9.22 -7.40 14.68
N ALA A 176 -8.81 -6.68 13.63
CA ALA A 176 -9.43 -5.44 13.19
C ALA A 176 -10.09 -5.51 11.80
N CYS A 177 -9.74 -6.49 10.97
CA CYS A 177 -10.16 -6.58 9.57
C CYS A 177 -10.94 -7.86 9.33
N THR A 178 -11.87 -7.82 8.38
CA THR A 178 -12.61 -9.00 7.91
C THR A 178 -11.70 -9.94 7.10
N VAL A 179 -10.81 -9.38 6.28
CA VAL A 179 -9.89 -10.15 5.42
C VAL A 179 -8.49 -9.55 5.51
N VAL A 180 -7.48 -10.40 5.68
CA VAL A 180 -6.06 -10.04 5.57
C VAL A 180 -5.42 -10.74 4.37
N SER A 181 -4.84 -9.96 3.48
CA SER A 181 -4.27 -10.42 2.20
C SER A 181 -2.78 -10.08 2.09
N LEU A 182 -1.99 -10.97 1.51
CA LEU A 182 -0.66 -10.59 1.01
C LEU A 182 -0.80 -9.71 -0.24
N ALA A 183 -0.14 -8.57 -0.27
CA ALA A 183 -0.13 -7.67 -1.42
C ALA A 183 0.89 -8.11 -2.49
N HIS A 184 0.53 -7.91 -3.76
CA HIS A 184 1.37 -7.94 -4.96
C HIS A 184 2.61 -8.87 -4.92
N PRO A 185 2.45 -10.17 -4.62
CA PRO A 185 3.55 -11.05 -4.23
C PRO A 185 4.69 -11.17 -5.27
N LEU A 186 4.39 -10.97 -6.56
CA LEU A 186 5.38 -11.04 -7.64
C LEU A 186 6.20 -9.75 -7.82
N ARG A 187 5.98 -8.70 -7.00
CA ARG A 187 6.87 -7.52 -6.91
C ARG A 187 8.09 -7.79 -6.06
N TYR A 188 7.99 -8.68 -5.08
CA TYR A 188 9.09 -8.98 -4.18
C TYR A 188 10.25 -9.64 -4.94
N ARG A 189 11.47 -9.45 -4.43
CA ARG A 189 12.68 -10.04 -5.01
C ARG A 189 12.65 -11.57 -4.91
N ASP A 190 12.07 -12.10 -3.84
CA ASP A 190 11.80 -13.53 -3.65
C ASP A 190 10.29 -13.79 -3.45
N PRO A 191 9.52 -13.89 -4.54
CA PRO A 191 8.08 -14.17 -4.46
C PRO A 191 7.77 -15.51 -3.81
N ALA A 192 8.64 -16.52 -3.95
CA ALA A 192 8.42 -17.83 -3.38
C ALA A 192 8.42 -17.75 -1.85
N ARG A 193 9.39 -17.04 -1.28
CA ARG A 193 9.46 -16.79 0.16
C ARG A 193 8.30 -15.94 0.66
N ALA A 194 7.90 -14.90 -0.06
CA ALA A 194 6.74 -14.10 0.31
C ALA A 194 5.45 -14.94 0.31
N LEU A 195 5.27 -15.82 -0.67
CA LEU A 195 4.09 -16.68 -0.77
C LEU A 195 4.02 -17.76 0.33
N GLU A 196 5.15 -18.13 0.96
CA GLU A 196 5.12 -19.03 2.13
C GLU A 196 4.34 -18.43 3.30
N LEU A 197 4.37 -17.09 3.45
CA LEU A 197 3.65 -16.38 4.51
C LEU A 197 2.13 -16.51 4.40
N THR A 198 1.61 -16.86 3.22
CA THR A 198 0.17 -17.00 2.99
C THR A 198 -0.46 -18.14 3.76
N SER A 199 0.32 -19.07 4.35
CA SER A 199 -0.25 -20.11 5.21
C SER A 199 -0.93 -19.57 6.47
N ASP A 200 -0.64 -18.33 6.85
CA ASP A 200 -1.21 -17.65 8.02
C ASP A 200 -2.20 -16.53 7.65
N LEU A 201 -2.53 -16.36 6.37
CA LEU A 201 -3.37 -15.27 5.84
C LEU A 201 -4.68 -15.80 5.24
N ASP A 202 -5.66 -14.90 5.11
CA ASP A 202 -6.98 -15.25 4.55
C ASP A 202 -6.98 -15.21 3.01
N ALA A 203 -6.13 -14.35 2.44
CA ALA A 203 -6.16 -14.03 1.02
C ALA A 203 -4.76 -13.74 0.44
N VAL A 204 -4.71 -13.69 -0.89
CA VAL A 204 -3.56 -13.18 -1.65
C VAL A 204 -4.03 -12.36 -2.84
N GLU A 205 -3.31 -11.27 -3.10
CA GLU A 205 -3.56 -10.44 -4.27
C GLU A 205 -3.06 -11.15 -5.52
N ARG A 206 -4.01 -11.57 -6.35
CA ARG A 206 -3.72 -12.27 -7.60
C ARG A 206 -3.84 -11.35 -8.81
N HIS A 207 -4.83 -10.47 -8.79
CA HIS A 207 -5.08 -9.54 -9.89
C HIS A 207 -4.38 -8.22 -9.59
N TYR A 208 -3.21 -8.02 -10.21
CA TYR A 208 -2.39 -6.83 -10.07
C TYR A 208 -1.87 -6.40 -11.45
N ALA A 209 -1.72 -5.09 -11.66
CA ALA A 209 -1.26 -4.50 -12.92
C ALA A 209 0.27 -4.44 -12.99
N TYR A 210 0.92 -5.58 -13.23
CA TYR A 210 2.38 -5.61 -13.38
C TYR A 210 2.84 -4.93 -14.68
N ASP A 211 3.90 -4.13 -14.64
CA ASP A 211 4.54 -3.50 -15.81
C ASP A 211 5.31 -4.48 -16.71
N ARG A 212 5.13 -5.78 -16.49
CA ARG A 212 5.80 -6.88 -17.18
C ARG A 212 4.89 -8.09 -17.24
N ASP A 213 5.12 -8.96 -18.21
CA ASP A 213 4.50 -10.28 -18.20
C ASP A 213 4.97 -11.06 -16.98
N VAL A 214 4.01 -11.60 -16.22
CA VAL A 214 4.25 -12.38 -15.02
C VAL A 214 3.61 -13.75 -15.12
N ASP A 215 4.28 -14.75 -14.54
CA ASP A 215 3.69 -16.07 -14.31
C ASP A 215 2.97 -16.07 -12.96
N CYS A 216 1.65 -16.24 -13.00
CA CYS A 216 0.80 -16.29 -11.80
C CYS A 216 0.66 -17.70 -11.21
N GLU A 217 1.22 -18.74 -11.83
CA GLU A 217 1.13 -20.12 -11.35
C GLU A 217 1.62 -20.28 -9.88
N PRO A 218 2.68 -19.59 -9.41
CA PRO A 218 3.05 -19.62 -8.00
C PRO A 218 1.94 -19.14 -7.06
N ILE A 219 1.19 -18.09 -7.44
CA ILE A 219 0.06 -17.57 -6.66
C ILE A 219 -1.07 -18.61 -6.68
N GLU A 220 -1.39 -19.17 -7.84
CA GLU A 220 -2.45 -20.18 -8.00
C GLU A 220 -2.19 -21.42 -7.14
N ARG A 221 -0.93 -21.89 -7.09
CA ARG A 221 -0.51 -22.96 -6.18
C ARG A 221 -0.61 -22.59 -4.69
N ALA A 222 -0.40 -21.33 -4.33
CA ALA A 222 -0.57 -20.88 -2.95
C ALA A 222 -2.06 -20.82 -2.57
N ILE A 223 -2.91 -20.32 -3.48
CA ILE A 223 -4.37 -20.29 -3.33
C ILE A 223 -4.90 -21.70 -3.08
N ASP A 224 -4.57 -22.66 -3.95
CA ASP A 224 -5.09 -24.03 -3.85
C ASP A 224 -4.60 -24.75 -2.58
N ARG A 225 -3.33 -24.54 -2.21
CA ARG A 225 -2.70 -25.21 -1.07
C ARG A 225 -3.21 -24.71 0.28
N ASN A 226 -3.46 -23.41 0.40
CA ASN A 226 -3.85 -22.77 1.66
C ASN A 226 -5.35 -22.43 1.73
N GLY A 227 -6.10 -22.62 0.64
CA GLY A 227 -7.53 -22.31 0.56
C GLY A 227 -7.82 -20.80 0.58
N LEU A 228 -6.94 -20.00 -0.02
CA LEU A 228 -6.99 -18.53 0.07
C LEU A 228 -8.14 -17.93 -0.73
N LEU A 229 -8.69 -16.85 -0.20
CA LEU A 229 -9.50 -15.92 -0.99
C LEU A 229 -8.60 -15.18 -2.01
N VAL A 230 -9.23 -14.75 -3.10
CA VAL A 230 -8.55 -14.00 -4.16
C VAL A 230 -8.92 -12.53 -4.06
N THR A 231 -7.90 -11.68 -3.94
CA THR A 231 -8.04 -10.22 -3.98
C THR A 231 -7.36 -9.64 -5.23
N GLY A 232 -7.55 -8.34 -5.44
CA GLY A 232 -7.02 -7.66 -6.60
C GLY A 232 -7.31 -6.17 -6.59
N GLY A 233 -6.33 -5.40 -7.02
CA GLY A 233 -6.46 -3.96 -7.19
C GLY A 233 -5.35 -3.41 -8.07
N SER A 234 -5.46 -2.12 -8.37
CA SER A 234 -4.55 -1.42 -9.26
C SER A 234 -3.25 -0.99 -8.58
N ASP A 235 -3.24 -0.88 -7.24
CA ASP A 235 -2.19 -0.20 -6.47
C ASP A 235 -2.04 1.26 -6.96
N ALA A 236 -3.19 1.89 -7.26
CA ALA A 236 -3.24 3.22 -7.80
C ALA A 236 -2.79 4.26 -6.77
N HIS A 237 -1.89 5.13 -7.20
CA HIS A 237 -1.43 6.32 -6.46
C HIS A 237 -1.94 7.61 -7.13
N ASP A 238 -2.80 7.48 -8.14
CA ASP A 238 -3.44 8.56 -8.88
C ASP A 238 -4.93 8.28 -9.09
N ASP A 239 -5.59 9.01 -9.98
CA ASP A 239 -7.01 8.87 -10.26
C ASP A 239 -7.34 7.74 -11.25
N ARG A 240 -6.35 6.95 -11.68
CA ARG A 240 -6.51 5.85 -12.66
C ARG A 240 -6.81 4.53 -11.97
N LEU A 241 -8.04 4.41 -11.50
CA LEU A 241 -8.53 3.20 -10.85
C LEU A 241 -8.89 2.10 -11.88
N GLY A 242 -8.98 0.86 -11.40
CA GLY A 242 -9.55 -0.27 -12.13
C GLY A 242 -8.64 -0.86 -13.23
N LEU A 243 -7.34 -0.59 -13.20
CA LEU A 243 -6.35 -1.26 -14.08
C LEU A 243 -6.29 -2.78 -13.80
N ALA A 244 -6.43 -3.15 -12.54
CA ALA A 244 -6.64 -4.50 -12.07
C ALA A 244 -7.70 -4.50 -10.97
N GLY A 245 -8.26 -5.67 -10.67
CA GLY A 245 -9.35 -5.77 -9.71
C GLY A 245 -10.17 -7.04 -9.86
N LEU A 246 -11.26 -7.13 -9.11
CA LEU A 246 -12.13 -8.29 -9.05
C LEU A 246 -13.38 -8.14 -9.91
N SER A 247 -13.91 -9.27 -10.38
CA SER A 247 -15.30 -9.34 -10.84
C SER A 247 -16.28 -9.23 -9.66
N GLU A 248 -17.53 -8.88 -9.93
CA GLU A 248 -18.57 -8.78 -8.90
C GLU A 248 -18.75 -10.10 -8.13
N ALA A 249 -18.74 -11.23 -8.84
CA ALA A 249 -18.88 -12.55 -8.23
C ALA A 249 -17.69 -12.92 -7.33
N ALA A 250 -16.49 -12.46 -7.65
CA ALA A 250 -15.30 -12.67 -6.81
C ALA A 250 -15.34 -11.74 -5.58
N TYR A 251 -15.68 -10.46 -5.77
CA TYR A 251 -15.83 -9.49 -4.68
C TYR A 251 -16.82 -9.98 -3.62
N ARG A 252 -17.99 -10.47 -4.02
CA ARG A 252 -19.03 -10.95 -3.08
C ARG A 252 -18.60 -12.15 -2.23
N ARG A 253 -17.51 -12.85 -2.58
CA ARG A 253 -16.95 -13.94 -1.75
C ARG A 253 -16.11 -13.46 -0.59
N LEU A 254 -15.70 -12.19 -0.59
CA LEU A 254 -14.91 -11.61 0.50
C LEU A 254 -15.77 -11.25 1.72
N GLU A 255 -17.10 -11.27 1.59
CA GLU A 255 -18.06 -10.97 2.67
C GLU A 255 -17.82 -9.61 3.35
N LEU A 256 -17.38 -8.63 2.55
CA LEU A 256 -17.20 -7.22 2.91
C LEU A 256 -18.52 -6.43 2.81
#